data_AF-A0A7Y2Q1J7-F1
#
_entry.id   AF-A0A7Y2Q1J7-F1
#
_cell.length_a   1.000
_cell.length_b   1.000
_cell.length_c   1.000
_cell.angle_alpha   90.00
_cell.angle_beta   90.00
_cell.angle_gamma   90.00
#
_symmetry.space_group_name_H-M   'P 1'
#
loop_
_entity.id
_entity.type
_entity.pdbx_description
1 polymer ?
#
loop_
_entity_poly.entity_id
_entity_poly.type
_entity_poly.pdbx_seq_one_letter_code
_entity_poly.pdbx_strand_id
1 'polypeptide(L)'
;MAEHGSARGIRRSVLAAMAIATLTVATVALSGCAPREEAMTPHESRDRLVEVIDATTALLGVDGWSRNHEPDPETCTTDEGTDGVSYAYGEFTAVVGDDPAADAAKVAADWEERGMQVRVVDDAIAVVYGIGGPVRSLSFSTGPNGYYLEGSAVCVPGDAGRIAEEDSEQ
;
A
#
# COMPACT_ATOMS: atom_id res chain seq x y z
N MET A 1 61.96 -50.47 -23.90
CA MET A 1 62.90 -49.35 -23.68
C MET A 1 62.11 -48.37 -22.81
N ALA A 2 62.11 -48.48 -21.48
CA ALA A 2 63.24 -48.33 -20.52
C ALA A 2 63.63 -46.83 -20.39
N GLU A 3 64.05 -46.21 -19.27
CA GLU A 3 64.67 -46.57 -17.97
C GLU A 3 64.25 -45.53 -16.89
N HIS A 4 64.51 -45.53 -15.56
CA HIS A 4 65.04 -46.49 -14.55
C HIS A 4 64.68 -45.97 -13.12
N GLY A 5 65.13 -46.67 -12.05
CA GLY A 5 65.10 -46.20 -10.64
C GLY A 5 64.04 -46.89 -9.76
N SER A 6 64.32 -47.69 -8.71
CA SER A 6 65.48 -47.80 -7.80
C SER A 6 65.68 -46.53 -6.93
N ALA A 7 65.76 -46.56 -5.60
CA ALA A 7 65.96 -47.71 -4.69
C ALA A 7 65.51 -47.44 -3.23
N ARG A 8 65.39 -48.54 -2.45
CA ARG A 8 65.70 -48.70 -1.01
C ARG A 8 65.15 -47.70 0.04
N GLY A 9 64.49 -48.24 1.07
CA GLY A 9 64.24 -47.53 2.33
C GLY A 9 63.44 -48.32 3.36
N ILE A 10 64.01 -49.40 3.91
CA ILE A 10 63.30 -50.28 4.86
C ILE A 10 63.45 -49.80 6.32
N ARG A 11 62.34 -49.92 7.08
CA ARG A 11 62.17 -50.15 8.56
C ARG A 11 61.81 -48.99 9.51
N ARG A 12 60.83 -49.36 10.38
CA ARG A 12 60.52 -48.96 11.77
C ARG A 12 59.40 -47.95 12.05
N SER A 13 58.19 -48.50 12.09
CA SER A 13 57.26 -48.52 13.24
C SER A 13 57.25 -47.33 14.22
N VAL A 14 56.10 -46.62 14.29
CA VAL A 14 55.42 -46.22 15.54
C VAL A 14 53.90 -46.25 15.28
N LEU A 15 53.11 -46.71 16.25
CA LEU A 15 51.64 -46.68 16.25
C LEU A 15 51.12 -45.31 16.71
N ALA A 16 50.10 -44.74 16.03
CA ALA A 16 49.28 -43.68 16.64
C ALA A 16 47.90 -43.48 15.98
N ALA A 17 46.88 -43.40 16.85
CA ALA A 17 45.64 -42.61 16.74
C ALA A 17 44.64 -42.86 15.59
N MET A 18 43.46 -43.35 16.01
CA MET A 18 42.16 -43.22 15.36
C MET A 18 41.81 -41.77 14.98
N ALA A 19 41.00 -41.61 13.94
CA ALA A 19 39.87 -40.67 13.93
C ALA A 19 38.78 -41.18 12.97
N ILE A 20 37.72 -41.81 13.50
CA ILE A 20 36.51 -42.10 12.72
C ILE A 20 35.66 -40.83 12.72
N ALA A 21 35.64 -40.11 11.60
CA ALA A 21 34.84 -38.91 11.44
C ALA A 21 33.35 -39.29 11.24
N THR A 22 32.57 -39.27 12.32
CA THR A 22 31.11 -39.41 12.25
C THR A 22 30.49 -38.15 11.66
N LEU A 23 29.97 -38.25 10.43
CA LEU A 23 29.35 -37.14 9.71
C LEU A 23 27.92 -36.90 10.24
N THR A 24 27.77 -36.08 11.28
CA THR A 24 26.46 -35.64 11.79
C THR A 24 25.85 -34.60 10.85
N VAL A 25 24.88 -35.02 10.04
CA VAL A 25 24.05 -34.10 9.23
C VAL A 25 23.05 -33.41 10.16
N ALA A 26 23.35 -32.18 10.56
CA ALA A 26 22.43 -31.33 11.31
C ALA A 26 21.44 -30.66 10.33
N THR A 27 20.23 -31.19 10.23
CA THR A 27 19.12 -30.53 9.52
C THR A 27 18.66 -29.31 10.32
N VAL A 28 19.18 -28.13 9.98
CA VAL A 28 18.68 -26.86 10.51
C VAL A 28 17.32 -26.58 9.89
N ALA A 29 16.25 -26.79 10.67
CA ALA A 29 14.92 -26.34 10.30
C ALA A 29 14.88 -24.80 10.38
N LEU A 30 14.96 -24.14 9.22
CA LEU A 30 14.68 -22.72 9.09
C LEU A 30 13.19 -22.48 9.33
N SER A 31 12.80 -22.30 10.60
CA SER A 31 11.53 -21.70 10.96
C SER A 31 11.54 -20.25 10.49
N GLY A 32 11.05 -20.04 9.26
CA GLY A 32 10.98 -18.72 8.66
C GLY A 32 10.01 -17.82 9.42
N CYS A 33 10.53 -16.99 10.32
CA CYS A 33 9.86 -15.76 10.71
C CYS A 33 9.88 -14.83 9.49
N ALA A 34 8.91 -15.01 8.58
CA ALA A 34 8.52 -13.91 7.71
C ALA A 34 8.12 -12.74 8.62
N PRO A 35 8.57 -11.49 8.34
CA PRO A 35 8.00 -10.35 9.03
C PRO A 35 6.49 -10.37 8.78
N ARG A 36 5.72 -10.39 9.87
CA ARG A 36 4.28 -10.16 9.80
C ARG A 36 4.14 -8.71 9.33
N GLU A 37 3.59 -8.49 8.15
CA GLU A 37 3.16 -7.15 7.75
C GLU A 37 2.21 -6.65 8.83
N GLU A 38 2.57 -5.54 9.48
CA GLU A 38 1.72 -4.93 10.48
C GLU A 38 0.46 -4.44 9.77
N ALA A 39 -0.70 -4.91 10.23
CA ALA A 39 -1.97 -4.56 9.62
C ALA A 39 -2.20 -3.06 9.80
N MET A 40 -2.51 -2.37 8.70
CA MET A 40 -2.76 -0.93 8.68
C MET A 40 -3.84 -0.55 9.70
N THR A 41 -3.53 0.43 10.53
CA THR A 41 -4.48 0.97 11.52
C THR A 41 -5.53 1.86 10.85
N PRO A 42 -6.69 2.09 11.50
CA PRO A 42 -7.71 3.02 11.02
C PRO A 42 -7.16 4.43 10.72
N HIS A 43 -6.31 4.99 11.58
CA HIS A 43 -5.72 6.31 11.34
C HIS A 43 -4.74 6.30 10.16
N GLU A 44 -3.91 5.26 9.97
CA GLU A 44 -3.09 5.16 8.75
C GLU A 44 -3.93 5.04 7.48
N SER A 45 -5.10 4.40 7.55
CA SER A 45 -6.04 4.31 6.42
C SER A 45 -6.67 5.68 6.11
N ARG A 46 -7.08 6.43 7.14
CA ARG A 46 -7.52 7.83 7.03
C ARG A 46 -6.45 8.71 6.40
N ASP A 47 -5.23 8.65 6.94
CA ASP A 47 -4.14 9.54 6.55
C ASP A 47 -3.72 9.29 5.09
N ARG A 48 -3.80 8.05 4.60
CA ARG A 48 -3.64 7.72 3.16
C ARG A 48 -4.75 8.29 2.27
N LEU A 49 -6.01 8.29 2.75
CA LEU A 49 -7.11 8.91 2.00
C LEU A 49 -6.88 10.42 1.86
N VAL A 50 -6.49 11.09 2.95
CA VAL A 50 -6.14 12.52 2.96
C VAL A 50 -4.95 12.78 2.03
N GLU A 51 -3.85 12.02 2.16
CA GLU A 51 -2.66 12.18 1.32
C GLU A 51 -2.96 12.06 -0.19
N VAL A 52 -3.81 11.12 -0.60
CA VAL A 52 -4.17 10.96 -2.02
C VAL A 52 -5.07 12.09 -2.50
N ILE A 53 -5.98 12.58 -1.66
CA ILE A 53 -6.83 13.74 -1.99
C ILE A 53 -5.97 15.01 -2.11
N ASP A 54 -5.12 15.31 -1.13
CA ASP A 54 -4.18 16.44 -1.13
C ASP A 54 -3.22 16.37 -2.34
N ALA A 55 -2.73 15.18 -2.69
CA ALA A 55 -1.89 14.99 -3.88
C ALA A 55 -2.66 15.23 -5.18
N THR A 56 -3.94 14.86 -5.24
CA THR A 56 -4.80 15.06 -6.43
C THR A 56 -5.14 16.54 -6.60
N THR A 57 -5.44 17.29 -5.53
CA THR A 57 -5.68 18.73 -5.61
C THR A 57 -4.42 19.51 -5.99
N ALA A 58 -3.26 19.12 -5.44
CA ALA A 58 -1.96 19.66 -5.83
C ALA A 58 -1.58 19.38 -7.30
N LEU A 59 -1.89 18.19 -7.83
CA LEU A 59 -1.70 17.80 -9.23
C LEU A 59 -2.54 18.64 -10.21
N LEU A 60 -3.75 19.00 -9.79
CA LEU A 60 -4.62 19.88 -10.58
C LEU A 60 -4.06 21.31 -10.63
N GLY A 61 -3.49 21.81 -9.53
CA GLY A 61 -2.92 23.16 -9.46
C GLY A 61 -3.98 24.27 -9.49
N VAL A 62 -5.22 23.93 -9.14
CA VAL A 62 -6.37 24.85 -9.06
C VAL A 62 -6.44 25.41 -7.64
N ASP A 63 -6.66 26.72 -7.51
CA ASP A 63 -6.80 27.38 -6.20
C ASP A 63 -8.19 27.13 -5.56
N GLY A 64 -8.32 27.48 -4.28
CA GLY A 64 -9.62 27.61 -3.62
C GLY A 64 -10.25 26.30 -3.12
N TRP A 65 -9.48 25.22 -3.03
CA TRP A 65 -9.92 23.99 -2.36
C TRP A 65 -10.26 24.23 -0.90
N SER A 66 -11.32 23.57 -0.46
CA SER A 66 -11.87 23.65 0.87
C SER A 66 -12.43 22.29 1.30
N ARG A 67 -12.18 21.96 2.57
CA ARG A 67 -12.71 20.76 3.22
C ARG A 67 -14.14 21.04 3.69
N ASN A 68 -15.09 20.21 3.27
CA ASN A 68 -16.49 20.37 3.68
C ASN A 68 -16.78 19.79 5.08
N HIS A 69 -15.95 18.83 5.51
CA HIS A 69 -15.98 18.13 6.79
C HIS A 69 -14.57 17.63 7.11
N GLU A 70 -14.33 17.20 8.35
CA GLU A 70 -13.14 16.43 8.71
C GLU A 70 -13.34 14.96 8.28
N PRO A 71 -12.29 14.14 8.15
CA PRO A 71 -12.47 12.73 7.80
C PRO A 71 -13.29 12.00 8.86
N ASP A 72 -14.51 11.60 8.53
CA ASP A 72 -15.46 10.99 9.47
C ASP A 72 -15.27 9.46 9.52
N PRO A 73 -15.14 8.84 10.72
CA PRO A 73 -15.01 7.38 10.85
C PRO A 73 -16.35 6.67 10.60
N GLU A 74 -16.34 5.69 9.70
CA GLU A 74 -17.52 4.90 9.31
C GLU A 74 -17.33 3.41 9.65
N THR A 75 -18.43 2.73 10.03
CA THR A 75 -18.42 1.26 10.15
C THR A 75 -18.40 0.61 8.77
N CYS A 76 -17.58 -0.42 8.62
CA CYS A 76 -17.49 -1.21 7.40
C CYS A 76 -17.24 -2.69 7.72
N THR A 77 -17.26 -3.53 6.69
CA THR A 77 -16.87 -4.95 6.78
C THR A 77 -15.61 -5.14 5.95
N THR A 78 -14.58 -5.73 6.56
CA THR A 78 -13.32 -6.05 5.88
C THR A 78 -13.51 -7.13 4.81
N ASP A 79 -12.55 -7.30 3.91
CA ASP A 79 -12.57 -8.39 2.93
C ASP A 79 -12.50 -9.79 3.59
N GLU A 80 -12.07 -9.86 4.86
CA GLU A 80 -12.08 -11.07 5.69
C GLU A 80 -13.44 -11.33 6.37
N GLY A 81 -14.41 -10.42 6.23
CA GLY A 81 -15.74 -10.53 6.82
C GLY A 81 -15.83 -10.11 8.29
N THR A 82 -14.85 -9.35 8.79
CA THR A 82 -14.80 -8.85 10.18
C THR A 82 -15.26 -7.39 10.28
N ASP A 83 -15.63 -6.97 11.49
CA ASP A 83 -15.94 -5.57 11.79
C ASP A 83 -14.69 -4.70 11.53
N GLY A 84 -14.91 -3.60 10.83
CA GLY A 84 -13.84 -2.69 10.42
C GLY A 84 -14.28 -1.23 10.40
N VAL A 85 -13.30 -0.38 10.15
CA VAL A 85 -13.42 1.07 10.08
C VAL A 85 -12.90 1.57 8.75
N SER A 86 -13.68 2.44 8.15
CA SER A 86 -13.35 3.26 6.98
C SER A 86 -13.41 4.73 7.40
N TYR A 87 -12.98 5.62 6.53
CA TYR A 87 -13.24 7.05 6.66
C TYR A 87 -13.80 7.57 5.35
N ALA A 88 -14.73 8.52 5.42
CA ALA A 88 -15.14 9.33 4.29
C ALA A 88 -14.43 10.70 4.35
N TYR A 89 -13.99 11.22 3.20
CA TYR A 89 -13.34 12.53 3.12
C TYR A 89 -13.47 13.11 1.72
N GLY A 90 -13.52 14.44 1.61
CA GLY A 90 -13.55 15.13 0.33
C GLY A 90 -13.37 16.64 0.40
N GLU A 91 -12.87 17.19 -0.71
CA GLU A 91 -12.64 18.61 -0.92
C GLU A 91 -13.43 19.14 -2.12
N PHE A 92 -13.75 20.42 -2.05
CA PHE A 92 -14.42 21.17 -3.11
C PHE A 92 -13.70 22.49 -3.36
N THR A 93 -13.56 22.86 -4.65
CA THR A 93 -13.23 24.23 -5.07
C THR A 93 -14.32 24.75 -6.00
N ALA A 94 -14.75 25.98 -5.80
CA ALA A 94 -15.65 26.69 -6.73
C ALA A 94 -14.93 27.23 -7.98
N VAL A 95 -13.61 27.05 -8.07
CA VAL A 95 -12.81 27.41 -9.24
C VAL A 95 -12.85 26.25 -10.24
N VAL A 96 -13.14 26.57 -11.50
CA VAL A 96 -13.09 25.62 -12.63
C VAL A 96 -11.78 25.88 -13.39
N GLY A 97 -11.04 24.82 -13.73
CA GLY A 97 -9.82 24.92 -14.54
C GLY A 97 -10.11 25.28 -16.00
N ASP A 98 -9.07 25.70 -16.73
CA ASP A 98 -9.20 26.17 -18.12
C ASP A 98 -9.68 25.07 -19.10
N ASP A 99 -9.33 23.81 -18.83
CA ASP A 99 -9.77 22.63 -19.60
C ASP A 99 -10.13 21.48 -18.65
N PRO A 100 -11.40 21.37 -18.24
CA PRO A 100 -11.83 20.34 -17.30
C PRO A 100 -11.71 18.91 -17.84
N ALA A 101 -11.79 18.71 -19.16
CA ALA A 101 -11.59 17.39 -19.76
C ALA A 101 -10.11 16.95 -19.66
N ALA A 102 -9.18 17.88 -19.88
CA ALA A 102 -7.76 17.63 -19.68
C ALA A 102 -7.41 17.38 -18.19
N ASP A 103 -8.04 18.11 -17.27
CA ASP A 103 -7.88 17.88 -15.83
C ASP A 103 -8.41 16.50 -15.39
N ALA A 104 -9.59 16.08 -15.87
CA ALA A 104 -10.10 14.74 -15.64
C ALA A 104 -9.18 13.64 -16.22
N ALA A 105 -8.62 13.85 -17.41
CA ALA A 105 -7.64 12.93 -17.99
C ALA A 105 -6.33 12.87 -17.18
N LYS A 106 -5.88 13.99 -16.60
CA LYS A 106 -4.71 14.08 -15.71
C LYS A 106 -4.94 13.29 -14.41
N VAL A 107 -6.10 13.46 -13.78
CA VAL A 107 -6.48 12.72 -12.55
C VAL A 107 -6.60 11.22 -12.83
N ALA A 108 -7.21 10.84 -13.96
CA ALA A 108 -7.32 9.44 -14.36
C ALA A 108 -5.93 8.77 -14.49
N ALA A 109 -4.97 9.43 -15.13
CA ALA A 109 -3.62 8.90 -15.32
C ALA A 109 -2.84 8.75 -13.99
N ASP A 110 -2.92 9.73 -13.08
CA ASP A 110 -2.27 9.66 -11.75
C ASP A 110 -2.86 8.53 -10.89
N TRP A 111 -4.19 8.34 -10.92
CA TRP A 111 -4.83 7.24 -10.19
C TRP A 111 -4.48 5.86 -10.78
N GLU A 112 -4.35 5.73 -12.10
CA GLU A 112 -3.82 4.52 -12.74
C GLU A 112 -2.36 4.24 -12.32
N GLU A 113 -1.50 5.27 -12.26
CA GLU A 113 -0.11 5.14 -11.79
C GLU A 113 -0.03 4.71 -10.31
N ARG A 114 -0.97 5.17 -9.47
CA ARG A 114 -1.15 4.71 -8.07
C ARG A 114 -1.71 3.28 -7.94
N GLY A 115 -1.99 2.60 -9.05
CA GLY A 115 -2.49 1.23 -9.07
C GLY A 115 -3.99 1.09 -8.82
N MET A 116 -4.77 2.17 -9.02
CA MET A 116 -6.23 2.11 -8.97
C MET A 116 -6.80 1.54 -10.27
N GLN A 117 -7.95 0.88 -10.18
CA GLN A 117 -8.80 0.63 -11.34
C GLN A 117 -9.61 1.90 -11.63
N VAL A 118 -9.37 2.52 -12.79
CA VAL A 118 -10.00 3.79 -13.16
C VAL A 118 -11.10 3.60 -14.20
N ARG A 119 -12.19 4.37 -14.05
CA ARG A 119 -13.27 4.49 -15.03
C ARG A 119 -13.64 5.96 -15.18
N VAL A 120 -13.52 6.49 -16.40
CA VAL A 120 -13.99 7.83 -16.75
C VAL A 120 -15.40 7.74 -17.35
N VAL A 121 -16.27 8.67 -16.96
CA VAL A 121 -17.54 8.99 -17.64
C VAL A 121 -17.39 10.38 -18.22
N ASP A 122 -17.62 10.51 -19.52
CA ASP A 122 -17.53 11.77 -20.26
C ASP A 122 -18.83 11.95 -21.05
N ASP A 123 -19.70 12.84 -20.57
CA ASP A 123 -21.02 13.14 -21.14
C ASP A 123 -21.35 14.63 -20.94
N ALA A 124 -22.17 15.00 -19.96
CA ALA A 124 -22.44 16.41 -19.64
C ALA A 124 -21.33 17.08 -18.81
N ILE A 125 -20.62 16.29 -17.99
CA ILE A 125 -19.39 16.65 -17.25
C ILE A 125 -18.48 15.41 -17.24
N ALA A 126 -17.18 15.62 -17.09
CA ALA A 126 -16.25 14.53 -16.86
C ALA A 126 -16.30 14.09 -15.39
N VAL A 127 -16.39 12.78 -15.16
CA VAL A 127 -16.30 12.17 -13.83
C VAL A 127 -15.33 10.98 -13.88
N VAL A 128 -14.27 11.08 -13.10
CA VAL A 128 -13.28 10.01 -12.91
C VAL A 128 -13.66 9.23 -11.64
N TYR A 129 -13.66 7.91 -11.73
CA TYR A 129 -13.84 7.02 -10.58
C TYR A 129 -12.61 6.13 -10.43
N GLY A 130 -11.99 6.11 -9.26
CA GLY A 130 -10.90 5.19 -8.90
C GLY A 130 -11.38 4.16 -7.86
N ILE A 131 -10.93 2.91 -7.99
CA ILE A 131 -11.24 1.82 -7.03
C ILE A 131 -9.95 1.04 -6.71
N GLY A 132 -9.71 0.81 -5.41
CA GLY A 132 -8.54 0.09 -4.91
C GLY A 132 -7.25 0.93 -4.91
N GLY A 133 -6.10 0.25 -4.85
CA GLY A 133 -4.80 0.89 -4.67
C GLY A 133 -4.61 1.35 -3.21
N PRO A 134 -4.16 2.60 -2.95
CA PRO A 134 -3.94 3.11 -1.59
C PRO A 134 -5.21 3.39 -0.78
N VAL A 135 -6.38 3.43 -1.42
CA VAL A 135 -7.70 3.76 -0.83
C VAL A 135 -8.76 2.75 -1.29
N ARG A 136 -9.99 2.82 -0.77
CA ARG A 136 -11.09 1.96 -1.25
C ARG A 136 -11.68 2.50 -2.54
N SER A 137 -12.02 3.79 -2.58
CA SER A 137 -12.56 4.44 -3.76
C SER A 137 -12.36 5.95 -3.76
N LEU A 138 -12.27 6.57 -4.94
CA LEU A 138 -12.33 8.01 -5.14
C LEU A 138 -13.28 8.35 -6.29
N SER A 139 -13.83 9.56 -6.27
CA SER A 139 -14.44 10.20 -7.43
C SER A 139 -14.00 11.65 -7.55
N PHE A 140 -13.75 12.09 -8.79
CA PHE A 140 -13.43 13.47 -9.15
C PHE A 140 -14.41 13.91 -10.24
N SER A 141 -15.10 15.02 -10.05
CA SER A 141 -16.10 15.52 -11.01
C SER A 141 -15.88 16.98 -11.38
N THR A 142 -16.02 17.27 -12.67
CA THR A 142 -15.79 18.60 -13.25
C THR A 142 -17.09 19.41 -13.35
N GLY A 143 -17.75 19.63 -12.21
CA GLY A 143 -19.05 20.29 -12.15
C GLY A 143 -19.02 21.72 -12.73
N PRO A 144 -20.16 22.23 -13.25
CA PRO A 144 -20.24 23.59 -13.81
C PRO A 144 -20.05 24.70 -12.75
N ASN A 145 -20.10 24.35 -11.46
CA ASN A 145 -19.93 25.26 -10.33
C ASN A 145 -18.60 25.05 -9.58
N GLY A 146 -17.68 24.26 -10.14
CA GLY A 146 -16.43 23.88 -9.48
C GLY A 146 -16.16 22.38 -9.48
N TYR A 147 -15.00 22.01 -8.97
CA TYR A 147 -14.55 20.62 -8.89
C TYR A 147 -14.86 20.02 -7.51
N TYR A 148 -15.35 18.77 -7.52
CA TYR A 148 -15.57 17.96 -6.32
C TYR A 148 -14.68 16.74 -6.37
N LEU A 149 -13.98 16.47 -5.27
CA LEU A 149 -13.11 15.31 -5.07
C LEU A 149 -13.47 14.66 -3.74
N GLU A 150 -13.93 13.41 -3.76
CA GLU A 150 -14.36 12.68 -2.55
C GLU A 150 -13.98 11.20 -2.63
N GLY A 151 -13.85 10.54 -1.48
CA GLY A 151 -13.52 9.12 -1.45
C GLY A 151 -13.74 8.45 -0.10
N SER A 152 -13.40 7.16 -0.07
CA SER A 152 -13.39 6.33 1.13
C SER A 152 -12.06 5.61 1.32
N ALA A 153 -11.63 5.52 2.58
CA ALA A 153 -10.40 4.86 2.99
C ALA A 153 -10.53 3.33 2.88
N VAL A 154 -9.40 2.61 2.97
CA VAL A 154 -9.45 1.13 3.03
C VAL A 154 -10.16 0.71 4.32
N CYS A 155 -11.11 -0.22 4.20
CA CYS A 155 -11.76 -0.82 5.37
C CYS A 155 -10.75 -1.72 6.11
N VAL A 156 -10.35 -1.32 7.30
CA VAL A 156 -9.35 -2.04 8.13
C VAL A 156 -9.95 -2.45 9.48
N PRO A 157 -9.45 -3.51 10.15
CA PRO A 157 -10.03 -3.97 11.41
C PRO A 157 -10.06 -2.87 12.49
N GLY A 158 -11.20 -2.73 13.17
CA GLY A 158 -11.36 -1.72 14.22
C GLY A 158 -12.81 -1.57 14.70
N ASP A 159 -13.00 -0.63 15.62
CA ASP A 159 -14.31 -0.21 16.14
C ASP A 159 -14.46 1.30 15.86
N ALA A 160 -15.46 1.68 15.06
CA ALA A 160 -15.68 3.06 14.65
C ALA A 160 -16.29 3.92 15.77
N GLY A 161 -17.04 3.32 16.71
CA GLY A 161 -17.61 4.04 17.85
C GLY A 161 -16.53 4.51 18.81
N ARG A 162 -15.61 3.60 19.16
CA ARG A 162 -14.41 3.93 19.96
C ARG A 162 -13.55 5.01 19.28
N ILE A 163 -13.40 4.97 17.96
CA ILE A 163 -12.61 5.97 17.22
C ILE A 163 -13.33 7.31 17.19
N ALA A 164 -14.64 7.35 16.99
CA ALA A 164 -15.41 8.59 17.07
C ALA A 164 -15.35 9.20 18.48
N GLU A 165 -15.30 8.39 19.54
CA GLU A 165 -15.00 8.84 20.89
C GLU A 165 -13.59 9.46 20.98
N GLU A 166 -12.55 8.73 20.54
CA GLU A 166 -11.14 9.17 20.54
C GLU A 166 -10.87 10.45 19.71
N ASP A 167 -11.50 10.60 18.54
CA ASP A 167 -11.40 11.80 17.69
C ASP A 167 -12.20 12.98 18.27
N SER A 168 -13.24 12.74 19.09
CA SER A 168 -14.03 13.81 19.73
C SER A 168 -13.38 14.43 20.99
N GLU A 169 -12.33 13.82 21.53
CA GLU A 169 -11.62 14.28 22.74
C GLU A 169 -10.38 15.17 22.45
N GLN A 170 -10.09 15.46 21.16
CA GLN A 170 -8.89 16.18 20.70
C GLN A 170 -9.13 17.68 20.42
#